data_AF-A0A2T4Z6P2-F1
#
_entry.id   AF-A0A2T4Z6P2-F1
#
_cell.length_a   1.000
_cell.length_b   1.000
_cell.length_c   1.000
_cell.angle_alpha   90.00
_cell.angle_beta   90.00
_cell.angle_gamma   90.00
#
_symmetry.space_group_name_H-M   'P 1'
#
loop_
_entity.id
_entity.type
_entity.pdbx_description
1 polymer ?
#
loop_
_entity_poly.entity_id
_entity_poly.type
_entity_poly.pdbx_seq_one_letter_code
_entity_poly.pdbx_strand_id
1 'polypeptide(L)'
;MDKSSFSEGGRNFLKEQLAYSVRIKMKRTSDDSLSIGQSKIGGDPDLPEDWEWPSFYNVYNKRTIPLFFVSQLNLSEINMWDYEGRLPSHGWIYFFDHDYLEDYQFYALHFKGRVDELTRRTIDDESKVRFRPEDWKRLDRYDPCQLSYWAEWMLPCDGGAPDELYNIESISGADVTDRYYDLNDEIENLCPFPAQSRLFGYPYMEVEVDNWPLLQ
;
A
#
# COMPACT_ATOMS: atom_id res chain seq x y z
N MET A 1 -35.81 -6.71 -19.57
CA MET A 1 -34.88 -7.52 -20.38
C MET A 1 -34.41 -8.66 -19.52
N ASP A 2 -34.38 -9.87 -20.09
CA ASP A 2 -33.92 -11.06 -19.40
C ASP A 2 -32.40 -10.94 -19.16
N LYS A 3 -31.98 -10.81 -17.89
CA LYS A 3 -30.56 -10.74 -17.49
C LYS A 3 -29.82 -12.08 -17.65
N SER A 4 -30.45 -13.11 -18.21
CA SER A 4 -29.97 -14.50 -18.12
C SER A 4 -28.91 -14.93 -19.14
N SER A 5 -28.76 -14.26 -20.30
CA SER A 5 -27.89 -14.74 -21.37
C SER A 5 -26.65 -13.87 -21.57
N PHE A 6 -25.76 -13.86 -20.58
CA PHE A 6 -24.39 -13.41 -20.79
C PHE A 6 -23.63 -14.46 -21.59
N SER A 7 -22.95 -14.05 -22.67
CA SER A 7 -22.21 -14.98 -23.53
C SER A 7 -21.11 -15.67 -22.72
N GLU A 8 -20.84 -16.93 -23.02
CA GLU A 8 -19.74 -17.68 -22.42
C GLU A 8 -18.40 -16.96 -22.62
N GLY A 9 -18.22 -16.30 -23.77
CA GLY A 9 -17.05 -15.47 -24.07
C GLY A 9 -16.86 -14.32 -23.08
N GLY A 10 -17.92 -13.58 -22.74
CA GLY A 10 -17.82 -12.48 -21.78
C GLY A 10 -17.50 -12.97 -20.36
N ARG A 11 -18.02 -14.13 -19.97
CA ARG A 11 -17.70 -14.76 -18.66
C ARG A 11 -16.24 -15.14 -18.57
N ASN A 12 -15.72 -15.74 -19.63
CA ASN A 12 -14.32 -16.17 -19.67
C ASN A 12 -13.40 -14.96 -19.67
N PHE A 13 -13.72 -13.94 -20.46
CA PHE A 13 -12.97 -12.69 -20.48
C PHE A 13 -12.89 -12.03 -19.09
N LEU A 14 -14.00 -11.82 -18.38
CA LEU A 14 -13.97 -11.22 -17.03
C LEU A 14 -13.19 -12.06 -16.01
N LYS A 15 -13.25 -13.40 -16.12
CA LYS A 15 -12.46 -14.29 -15.26
C LYS A 15 -10.96 -14.16 -15.51
N GLU A 16 -10.55 -13.97 -16.77
CA GLU A 16 -9.15 -13.75 -17.14
C GLU A 16 -8.60 -12.41 -16.63
N GLN A 17 -9.47 -11.46 -16.28
CA GLN A 17 -9.09 -10.17 -15.69
C GLN A 17 -8.98 -10.19 -14.16
N LEU A 18 -9.28 -11.31 -13.49
CA LEU A 18 -9.18 -11.37 -12.03
C LEU A 18 -7.72 -11.35 -11.60
N ALA A 19 -7.36 -10.38 -10.75
CA ALA A 19 -6.07 -10.34 -10.10
C ALA A 19 -6.19 -10.65 -8.61
N TYR A 20 -5.20 -11.37 -8.09
CA TYR A 20 -5.05 -11.58 -6.66
C TYR A 20 -4.58 -10.30 -5.96
N SER A 21 -5.14 -10.02 -4.80
CA SER A 21 -4.79 -8.89 -3.93
C SER A 21 -4.85 -9.31 -2.46
N VAL A 22 -4.12 -8.58 -1.62
CA VAL A 22 -4.23 -8.70 -0.16
C VAL A 22 -4.90 -7.43 0.35
N ARG A 23 -6.14 -7.57 0.81
CA ARG A 23 -6.89 -6.49 1.43
C ARG A 23 -6.33 -6.16 2.81
N ILE A 24 -6.20 -4.88 3.11
CA ILE A 24 -5.78 -4.37 4.41
C ILE A 24 -6.97 -3.71 5.10
N LYS A 25 -7.25 -4.16 6.32
CA LYS A 25 -8.11 -3.48 7.28
C LYS A 25 -7.25 -2.72 8.28
N MET A 26 -7.58 -1.45 8.49
CA MET A 26 -6.94 -0.58 9.47
C MET A 26 -7.85 -0.38 10.67
N LYS A 27 -7.25 -0.38 11.85
CA LYS A 27 -7.90 -0.02 13.11
C LYS A 27 -7.02 0.98 13.85
N ARG A 28 -7.52 2.21 14.05
CA ARG A 28 -6.84 3.22 14.87
C ARG A 28 -6.51 2.65 16.24
N THR A 29 -5.31 2.97 16.71
CA THR A 29 -4.75 2.47 17.97
C THR A 29 -3.75 3.50 18.52
N SER A 30 -2.97 3.14 19.54
CA SER A 30 -1.78 3.90 19.97
C SER A 30 -0.51 3.10 19.71
N ASP A 31 0.64 3.77 19.51
CA ASP A 31 1.91 3.06 19.38
C ASP A 31 2.19 2.17 20.59
N ASP A 32 1.94 2.63 21.81
CA ASP A 32 2.13 1.86 23.05
C ASP A 32 1.39 0.52 23.08
N SER A 33 0.35 0.35 22.26
CA SER A 33 -0.41 -0.90 22.14
C SER A 33 0.17 -1.87 21.11
N LEU A 34 1.10 -1.42 20.27
CA LEU A 34 1.71 -2.19 19.19
C LEU A 34 3.08 -2.72 19.62
N SER A 35 3.33 -4.00 19.35
CA SER A 35 4.64 -4.61 19.57
C SER A 35 5.68 -4.01 18.64
N ILE A 36 6.95 -3.98 19.06
CA ILE A 36 8.07 -3.57 18.21
C ILE A 36 8.12 -4.46 16.97
N GLY A 37 8.23 -3.84 15.80
CA GLY A 37 8.26 -4.55 14.51
C GLY A 37 6.89 -5.01 14.02
N GLN A 38 5.78 -4.63 14.65
CA GLN A 38 4.45 -4.97 14.14
C GLN A 38 4.09 -4.12 12.91
N SER A 39 3.31 -4.66 11.97
CA SER A 39 2.84 -3.84 10.84
C SER A 39 1.90 -2.73 11.29
N LYS A 40 2.10 -1.52 10.73
CA LYS A 40 1.28 -0.34 11.01
C LYS A 40 1.31 0.68 9.89
N ILE A 41 0.26 1.49 9.84
CA ILE A 41 0.22 2.76 9.10
C ILE A 41 0.19 3.88 10.12
N GLY A 42 1.02 4.90 9.93
CA GLY A 42 1.14 6.03 10.85
C GLY A 42 1.79 5.70 12.20
N GLY A 43 1.88 6.71 13.06
CA GLY A 43 2.61 6.66 14.32
C GLY A 43 4.12 6.87 14.16
N ASP A 44 4.88 6.29 15.06
CA ASP A 44 6.34 6.34 15.09
C ASP A 44 6.95 4.99 14.64
N PRO A 45 7.85 4.93 13.65
CA PRO A 45 8.40 3.68 13.14
C PRO A 45 9.30 2.96 14.16
N ASP A 46 9.44 1.64 13.97
CA ASP A 46 10.42 0.84 14.69
C ASP A 46 11.63 0.58 13.76
N LEU A 47 12.71 1.35 13.93
CA LEU A 47 13.88 1.32 13.06
C LEU A 47 15.11 0.75 13.78
N PRO A 48 16.10 0.20 13.04
CA PRO A 48 17.41 -0.09 13.60
C PRO A 48 18.05 1.15 14.26
N GLU A 49 18.73 0.97 15.38
CA GLU A 49 19.31 2.08 16.15
C GLU A 49 20.39 2.85 15.38
N ASP A 50 21.08 2.17 14.46
CA ASP A 50 22.15 2.71 13.63
C ASP A 50 21.65 3.38 12.34
N TRP A 51 20.36 3.30 12.04
CA TRP A 51 19.79 3.96 10.86
C TRP A 51 19.61 5.46 11.06
N GLU A 52 20.06 6.23 10.08
CA GLU A 52 19.70 7.64 9.98
C GLU A 52 18.23 7.79 9.56
N TRP A 53 17.55 8.77 10.14
CA TRP A 53 16.17 9.08 9.74
C TRP A 53 16.13 9.55 8.29
N PRO A 54 15.25 8.98 7.43
CA PRO A 54 15.15 9.37 6.03
C PRO A 54 14.89 10.87 5.86
N SER A 55 15.69 11.53 5.02
CA SER A 55 15.60 12.96 4.79
C SER A 55 16.09 13.35 3.40
N PHE A 56 15.69 14.53 2.91
CA PHE A 56 16.21 15.10 1.67
C PHE A 56 16.76 16.50 1.89
N TYR A 57 17.75 16.90 1.09
CA TYR A 57 18.28 18.26 1.12
C TYR A 57 17.51 19.16 0.16
N ASN A 58 16.78 20.14 0.70
CA ASN A 58 16.10 21.14 -0.10
C ASN A 58 17.07 22.29 -0.46
N VAL A 59 17.37 22.39 -1.75
CA VAL A 59 18.34 23.36 -2.28
C VAL A 59 17.87 24.82 -2.19
N TYR A 60 16.55 25.07 -2.21
CA TYR A 60 15.97 26.41 -2.23
C TYR A 60 16.09 27.09 -0.86
N ASN A 61 15.77 26.37 0.21
CA ASN A 61 15.88 26.86 1.58
C ASN A 61 17.19 26.40 2.27
N LYS A 62 18.05 25.67 1.55
CA LYS A 62 19.35 25.16 1.99
C LYS A 62 19.28 24.39 3.31
N ARG A 63 18.28 23.53 3.47
CA ARG A 63 18.08 22.73 4.69
C ARG A 63 17.80 21.27 4.35
N THR A 64 18.24 20.37 5.22
CA THR A 64 17.76 18.99 5.25
C THR A 64 16.34 18.98 5.81
N ILE A 65 15.44 18.25 5.17
CA ILE A 65 14.03 18.09 5.57
C ILE A 65 13.82 16.60 5.82
N PRO A 66 13.48 16.18 7.05
CA PRO A 66 13.15 14.78 7.33
C PRO A 66 11.85 14.39 6.62
N LEU A 67 11.78 13.14 6.17
CA LEU A 67 10.60 12.56 5.57
C LEU A 67 9.61 12.10 6.65
N PHE A 68 8.34 12.07 6.30
CA PHE A 68 7.25 11.62 7.16
C PHE A 68 7.11 10.12 7.07
N PHE A 69 6.97 9.46 8.22
CA PHE A 69 6.66 8.05 8.25
C PHE A 69 5.23 7.80 7.78
N VAL A 70 5.06 6.90 6.82
CA VAL A 70 3.76 6.49 6.28
C VAL A 70 3.36 5.13 6.83
N SER A 71 4.24 4.13 6.70
CA SER A 71 3.92 2.77 7.13
C SER A 71 5.14 1.88 7.31
N GLN A 72 4.97 0.85 8.14
CA GLN A 72 5.92 -0.24 8.37
C GLN A 72 5.16 -1.53 8.13
N LEU A 73 5.65 -2.38 7.25
CA LEU A 73 5.06 -3.67 6.92
C LEU A 73 6.03 -4.77 7.35
N ASN A 74 5.62 -5.60 8.32
CA ASN A 74 6.32 -6.82 8.66
C ASN A 74 5.91 -7.91 7.68
N LEU A 75 6.84 -8.30 6.81
CA LEU A 75 6.58 -9.25 5.72
C LEU A 75 6.17 -10.62 6.23
N SER A 76 6.59 -11.00 7.44
CA SER A 76 6.19 -12.26 8.08
C SER A 76 4.69 -12.32 8.41
N GLU A 77 4.05 -11.16 8.65
CA GLU A 77 2.61 -11.06 8.92
C GLU A 77 1.78 -11.16 7.64
N ILE A 78 2.37 -10.76 6.51
CA ILE A 78 1.72 -10.73 5.19
C ILE A 78 1.90 -12.05 4.46
N ASN A 79 3.01 -12.76 4.69
CA ASN A 79 3.40 -13.94 3.92
C ASN A 79 2.30 -15.01 3.84
N MET A 80 1.53 -15.23 4.91
CA MET A 80 0.42 -16.20 4.91
C MET A 80 -0.73 -15.84 3.94
N TRP A 81 -0.78 -14.58 3.48
CA TRP A 81 -1.74 -14.05 2.53
C TRP A 81 -1.13 -13.80 1.15
N ASP A 82 0.20 -13.91 0.98
CA ASP A 82 0.85 -13.74 -0.32
C ASP A 82 1.01 -15.09 -1.03
N TYR A 83 -0.10 -15.60 -1.58
CA TYR A 83 -0.14 -16.93 -2.19
C TYR A 83 0.72 -17.07 -3.45
N GLU A 84 1.06 -15.97 -4.09
CA GLU A 84 1.92 -15.94 -5.26
C GLU A 84 3.41 -15.78 -4.91
N GLY A 85 3.72 -15.54 -3.63
CA GLY A 85 5.10 -15.40 -3.14
C GLY A 85 5.83 -14.21 -3.74
N ARG A 86 5.13 -13.09 -3.92
CA ARG A 86 5.67 -11.85 -4.51
C ARG A 86 6.63 -11.11 -3.57
N LEU A 87 6.48 -11.28 -2.26
CA LEU A 87 7.29 -10.62 -1.24
C LEU A 87 8.29 -11.58 -0.58
N PRO A 88 9.42 -11.06 -0.06
CA PRO A 88 10.28 -11.81 0.84
C PRO A 88 9.50 -12.41 2.02
N SER A 89 9.95 -13.55 2.54
CA SER A 89 9.25 -14.27 3.60
C SER A 89 9.35 -13.65 5.00
N HIS A 90 10.31 -12.73 5.19
CA HIS A 90 10.54 -12.04 6.44
C HIS A 90 11.21 -10.67 6.19
N GLY A 91 11.31 -9.87 7.25
CA GLY A 91 11.85 -8.53 7.22
C GLY A 91 10.77 -7.46 7.28
N TRP A 92 11.19 -6.20 7.12
CA TRP A 92 10.33 -5.03 7.19
C TRP A 92 10.52 -4.14 5.99
N ILE A 93 9.42 -3.65 5.43
CA ILE A 93 9.44 -2.55 4.48
C ILE A 93 8.88 -1.32 5.18
N TYR A 94 9.60 -0.21 5.09
CA TYR A 94 9.19 1.07 5.62
C TYR A 94 8.93 2.02 4.47
N PHE A 95 7.84 2.77 4.54
CA PHE A 95 7.51 3.82 3.59
C PHE A 95 7.55 5.17 4.28
N PHE A 96 8.24 6.10 3.64
CA PHE A 96 8.33 7.49 4.01
C PHE A 96 7.92 8.37 2.83
N ASP A 97 7.40 9.57 3.12
CA ASP A 97 6.91 10.50 2.12
C ASP A 97 7.29 11.95 2.46
N HIS A 98 7.10 12.86 1.52
CA HIS A 98 7.21 14.30 1.71
C HIS A 98 6.06 15.04 1.02
N ASP A 99 5.78 16.25 1.47
CA ASP A 99 4.85 17.15 0.76
C ASP A 99 5.52 17.99 -0.35
N TYR A 100 6.84 17.84 -0.56
CA TYR A 100 7.64 18.88 -1.23
C TYR A 100 8.18 18.55 -2.63
N LEU A 101 8.30 17.28 -3.04
CA LEU A 101 8.66 16.97 -4.42
C LEU A 101 7.38 16.80 -5.24
N GLU A 102 7.38 17.37 -6.44
CA GLU A 102 6.32 17.21 -7.43
C GLU A 102 6.32 15.79 -8.05
N ASP A 103 7.32 14.98 -7.68
CA ASP A 103 7.47 13.59 -8.10
C ASP A 103 6.77 12.70 -7.06
N TYR A 104 5.73 11.98 -7.47
CA TYR A 104 4.89 11.07 -6.67
C TYR A 104 5.63 9.80 -6.18
N GLN A 105 6.87 9.93 -5.73
CA GLN A 105 7.71 8.81 -5.31
C GLN A 105 7.76 8.75 -3.79
N PHE A 106 7.31 7.63 -3.23
CA PHE A 106 7.60 7.29 -1.84
C PHE A 106 9.09 6.97 -1.69
N TYR A 107 9.61 7.12 -0.48
CA TYR A 107 10.92 6.60 -0.09
C TYR A 107 10.74 5.29 0.69
N ALA A 108 11.18 4.18 0.11
CA ALA A 108 11.08 2.87 0.75
C ALA A 108 12.43 2.39 1.29
N LEU A 109 12.40 1.76 2.45
CA LEU A 109 13.54 1.07 3.06
C LEU A 109 13.18 -0.39 3.34
N HIS A 110 14.16 -1.28 3.20
CA HIS A 110 13.98 -2.70 3.50
C HIS A 110 15.01 -3.14 4.56
N PHE A 111 14.52 -3.70 5.67
CA PHE A 111 15.34 -4.24 6.74
C PHE A 111 15.16 -5.76 6.84
N LYS A 112 16.27 -6.50 6.83
CA LYS A 112 16.29 -7.98 6.93
C LYS A 112 16.85 -8.50 8.26
N GLY A 113 17.11 -7.63 9.24
CA GLY A 113 17.70 -8.02 10.53
C GLY A 113 16.68 -8.62 11.50
N ARG A 114 16.92 -8.47 12.80
CA ARG A 114 16.10 -9.09 13.85
C ARG A 114 15.26 -8.04 14.60
N VAL A 115 14.15 -8.49 15.18
CA VAL A 115 13.23 -7.60 15.91
C VAL A 115 13.88 -6.93 17.14
N ASP A 116 14.89 -7.56 17.75
CA ASP A 116 15.62 -7.01 18.90
C ASP A 116 16.67 -5.95 18.51
N GLU A 117 16.87 -5.74 17.21
CA GLU A 117 17.66 -4.62 16.67
C GLU A 117 16.79 -3.38 16.42
N LEU A 118 15.46 -3.52 16.48
CA LEU A 118 14.52 -2.43 16.26
C LEU A 118 14.22 -1.68 17.56
N THR A 119 14.15 -0.37 17.45
CA THR A 119 13.68 0.52 18.52
C THR A 119 12.61 1.45 17.96
N ARG A 120 11.59 1.78 18.74
CA ARG A 120 10.60 2.80 18.35
C ARG A 120 11.25 4.18 18.37
N ARG A 121 11.18 4.89 17.25
CA ARG A 121 11.92 6.14 17.02
C ARG A 121 10.94 7.24 16.68
N THR A 122 11.00 8.35 17.42
CA THR A 122 10.21 9.52 17.08
C THR A 122 11.00 10.42 16.15
N ILE A 123 10.31 11.15 15.27
CA ILE A 123 10.96 12.13 14.40
C ILE A 123 11.66 13.24 15.21
N ASP A 124 11.18 13.51 16.44
CA ASP A 124 11.75 14.56 17.31
C ASP A 124 13.09 14.14 17.91
N ASP A 125 13.26 12.85 18.22
CA ASP A 125 14.53 12.32 18.72
C ASP A 125 15.60 12.35 17.63
N GLU A 126 15.20 12.17 16.38
CA GLU A 126 16.11 12.00 15.24
C GLU A 126 16.34 13.26 14.40
N SER A 127 15.38 14.17 14.38
CA SER A 127 15.49 15.39 13.60
C SER A 127 16.41 16.40 14.29
N LYS A 128 17.68 16.43 13.87
CA LYS A 128 18.59 17.58 14.14
C LYS A 128 18.10 18.88 13.48
N VAL A 129 17.01 18.81 12.71
CA VAL A 129 16.41 19.89 11.95
C VAL A 129 15.27 20.48 12.79
N ARG A 130 15.35 21.78 13.10
CA ARG A 130 14.20 22.50 13.67
C ARG A 130 13.12 22.65 12.61
N PHE A 131 12.05 21.86 12.71
CA PHE A 131 10.81 22.15 12.00
C PHE A 131 10.39 23.59 12.28
N ARG A 132 9.95 24.30 11.25
CA ARG A 132 9.29 25.57 11.48
C ARG A 132 7.89 25.31 12.04
N PRO A 133 7.31 26.23 12.82
CA PRO A 133 5.94 26.06 13.34
C PRO A 133 4.90 25.77 12.23
N GLU A 134 5.10 26.27 11.02
CA GLU A 134 4.28 25.97 9.84
C GLU A 134 4.48 24.56 9.29
N ASP A 135 5.67 23.97 9.44
CA ASP A 135 5.93 22.57 9.07
C ASP A 135 5.17 21.64 10.04
N TRP A 136 5.05 22.04 11.32
CA TRP A 136 4.32 21.29 12.35
C TRP A 136 2.81 21.18 12.13
N LYS A 137 2.22 22.16 11.43
CA LYS A 137 0.80 22.12 11.05
C LYS A 137 0.50 21.17 9.88
N ARG A 138 1.54 20.69 9.21
CA ARG A 138 1.47 19.74 8.08
C ARG A 138 1.90 18.33 8.46
N LEU A 139 2.64 18.20 9.57
CA LEU A 139 2.83 16.96 10.31
C LEU A 139 1.51 16.54 10.99
N ASP A 140 0.47 16.29 10.20
CA ASP A 140 -0.57 15.39 10.65
C ASP A 140 0.10 14.02 10.73
N ARG A 141 0.70 13.70 11.89
CA ARG A 141 1.15 12.34 12.18
C ARG A 141 -0.06 11.46 11.92
N TYR A 142 0.02 10.61 10.90
CA TYR A 142 -1.07 9.67 10.65
C TYR A 142 -1.30 8.90 11.94
N ASP A 143 -2.53 8.92 12.46
CA ASP A 143 -2.84 8.18 13.69
C ASP A 143 -2.43 6.71 13.50
N PRO A 144 -1.67 6.12 14.45
CA PRO A 144 -1.20 4.75 14.31
C PRO A 144 -2.40 3.81 14.13
N CYS A 145 -2.32 2.99 13.11
CA CYS A 145 -3.32 2.01 12.76
C CYS A 145 -2.72 0.61 12.75
N GLN A 146 -3.30 -0.29 13.54
CA GLN A 146 -3.01 -1.71 13.46
C GLN A 146 -3.57 -2.27 12.14
N LEU A 147 -2.81 -3.14 11.48
CA LEU A 147 -3.21 -3.78 10.23
C LEU A 147 -3.72 -5.20 10.45
N SER A 148 -4.63 -5.62 9.58
CA SER A 148 -5.10 -7.00 9.46
C SER A 148 -5.37 -7.30 8.00
N TYR A 149 -5.07 -8.53 7.57
CA TYR A 149 -4.98 -8.88 6.16
C TYR A 149 -6.01 -9.93 5.77
N TRP A 150 -6.48 -9.86 4.52
CA TRP A 150 -7.39 -10.85 3.92
C TRP A 150 -7.03 -11.08 2.45
N ALA A 151 -7.11 -12.34 2.03
CA ALA A 151 -7.06 -12.68 0.61
C ALA A 151 -8.27 -12.11 -0.13
N GLU A 152 -8.02 -11.49 -1.28
CA GLU A 152 -9.03 -10.88 -2.12
C GLU A 152 -8.73 -11.17 -3.61
N TRP A 153 -9.79 -11.37 -4.39
CA TRP A 153 -9.72 -11.24 -5.84
C TRP A 153 -10.30 -9.89 -6.21
N MET A 154 -9.77 -9.23 -7.22
CA MET A 154 -10.32 -7.97 -7.72
C MET A 154 -10.31 -7.92 -9.24
N LEU A 155 -11.20 -7.10 -9.78
CA LEU A 155 -11.20 -6.73 -11.19
C LEU A 155 -10.35 -5.45 -11.38
N PRO A 156 -9.92 -5.14 -12.63
CA PRO A 156 -9.30 -3.87 -12.94
C PRO A 156 -10.19 -2.71 -12.50
N CYS A 157 -9.63 -1.63 -11.95
CA CYS A 157 -10.41 -0.43 -11.67
C CYS A 157 -10.88 0.24 -12.99
N ASP A 158 -11.90 1.09 -12.94
CA ASP A 158 -12.53 1.71 -14.12
C ASP A 158 -11.55 2.47 -15.05
N GLY A 159 -10.37 2.86 -14.54
CA GLY A 159 -9.28 3.49 -15.32
C GLY A 159 -8.12 2.55 -15.71
N GLY A 160 -8.15 1.30 -15.28
CA GLY A 160 -7.21 0.22 -15.62
C GLY A 160 -7.87 -0.97 -16.32
N ALA A 161 -9.18 -0.90 -16.55
CA ALA A 161 -9.93 -1.77 -17.43
C ALA A 161 -9.27 -1.75 -18.83
N PRO A 162 -8.84 -2.90 -19.38
CA PRO A 162 -8.30 -2.92 -20.74
C PRO A 162 -9.29 -2.29 -21.72
N ASP A 163 -8.81 -1.54 -22.71
CA ASP A 163 -9.64 -0.92 -23.77
C ASP A 163 -10.56 -1.96 -24.44
N GLU A 164 -10.16 -3.22 -24.42
CA GLU A 164 -10.91 -4.39 -24.88
C GLU A 164 -12.25 -4.58 -24.15
N LEU A 165 -12.40 -4.18 -22.87
CA LEU A 165 -13.70 -4.15 -22.17
C LEU A 165 -14.72 -3.26 -22.89
N TYR A 166 -14.25 -2.16 -23.48
CA TYR A 166 -15.07 -1.17 -24.17
C TYR A 166 -15.23 -1.47 -25.67
N ASN A 167 -14.34 -2.30 -26.24
CA ASN A 167 -14.27 -2.63 -27.67
C ASN A 167 -14.78 -4.02 -28.05
N ILE A 168 -15.53 -4.71 -27.17
CA ILE A 168 -16.11 -6.00 -27.53
C ILE A 168 -17.26 -5.79 -28.55
N GLU A 169 -16.95 -5.65 -29.83
CA GLU A 169 -17.96 -5.56 -30.91
C GLU A 169 -18.79 -6.86 -31.07
N SER A 170 -18.39 -7.95 -30.39
CA SER A 170 -19.02 -9.28 -30.46
C SER A 170 -19.94 -9.63 -29.26
N ILE A 171 -19.97 -8.79 -28.24
CA ILE A 171 -20.81 -8.90 -27.03
C ILE A 171 -21.33 -7.50 -26.81
N SER A 172 -22.64 -7.26 -26.69
CA SER A 172 -23.11 -5.88 -26.57
C SER A 172 -22.35 -5.17 -25.43
N GLY A 173 -21.56 -4.14 -25.74
CA GLY A 173 -20.63 -3.53 -24.78
C GLY A 173 -21.34 -3.00 -23.51
N ALA A 174 -22.65 -2.72 -23.63
CA ALA A 174 -23.52 -2.41 -22.51
C ALA A 174 -23.68 -3.59 -21.52
N ASP A 175 -23.84 -4.82 -22.01
CA ASP A 175 -23.99 -6.01 -21.14
C ASP A 175 -22.71 -6.33 -20.37
N VAL A 176 -21.53 -6.09 -20.97
CA VAL A 176 -20.22 -6.33 -20.35
C VAL A 176 -19.97 -5.29 -19.26
N THR A 177 -20.28 -4.02 -19.54
CA THR A 177 -20.10 -2.92 -18.60
C THR A 177 -21.00 -3.07 -17.37
N ASP A 178 -22.31 -3.29 -17.57
CA ASP A 178 -23.25 -3.49 -16.46
C ASP A 178 -22.86 -4.71 -15.61
N ARG A 179 -22.43 -5.80 -16.26
CA ARG A 179 -22.03 -7.02 -15.53
C ARG A 179 -20.67 -6.91 -14.86
N TYR A 180 -19.75 -6.10 -15.38
CA TYR A 180 -18.51 -5.75 -14.70
C TYR A 180 -18.82 -5.09 -13.35
N TYR A 181 -19.73 -4.09 -13.32
CA TYR A 181 -20.12 -3.44 -12.07
C TYR A 181 -20.83 -4.41 -11.13
N ASP A 182 -21.77 -5.23 -11.62
CA ASP A 182 -22.44 -6.26 -10.81
C ASP A 182 -21.40 -7.23 -10.19
N LEU A 183 -20.43 -7.71 -10.99
CA LEU A 183 -19.42 -8.66 -10.53
C LEU A 183 -18.44 -8.00 -9.56
N ASN A 184 -18.04 -6.75 -9.81
CA ASN A 184 -17.20 -5.98 -8.91
C ASN A 184 -17.90 -5.78 -7.55
N ASP A 185 -19.19 -5.47 -7.56
CA ASP A 185 -20.01 -5.40 -6.35
C ASP A 185 -20.13 -6.77 -5.67
N GLU A 186 -20.37 -7.86 -6.41
CA GLU A 186 -20.40 -9.22 -5.87
C GLU A 186 -19.07 -9.58 -5.19
N ILE A 187 -17.92 -9.25 -5.81
CA ILE A 187 -16.57 -9.47 -5.29
C ILE A 187 -16.30 -8.63 -4.04
N GLU A 188 -16.59 -7.33 -4.09
CA GLU A 188 -16.42 -6.43 -2.94
C GLU A 188 -17.23 -6.91 -1.71
N ASN A 189 -18.42 -7.47 -1.96
CA ASN A 189 -19.28 -8.02 -0.92
C ASN A 189 -18.85 -9.39 -0.37
N LEU A 190 -17.88 -10.08 -0.99
CA LEU A 190 -17.29 -11.31 -0.40
C LEU A 190 -16.52 -11.00 0.89
N CYS A 191 -16.03 -9.77 1.03
CA CYS A 191 -15.37 -9.30 2.24
C CYS A 191 -16.39 -8.56 3.14
N PRO A 192 -16.54 -8.92 4.43
CA PRO A 192 -17.55 -8.33 5.30
C PRO A 192 -17.24 -6.88 5.74
N PHE A 193 -16.18 -6.27 5.21
CA PHE A 193 -15.80 -4.91 5.51
C PHE A 193 -15.25 -4.22 4.25
N PRO A 194 -15.46 -2.90 4.11
CA PRO A 194 -15.04 -2.15 2.93
C PRO A 194 -13.52 -2.13 2.80
N ALA A 195 -13.04 -2.02 1.57
CA ALA A 195 -11.60 -1.92 1.31
C ALA A 195 -11.11 -0.57 1.82
N GLN A 196 -10.06 -0.59 2.63
CA GLN A 196 -9.43 0.64 3.11
C GLN A 196 -8.06 0.83 2.48
N SER A 197 -7.33 -0.27 2.25
CA SER A 197 -6.09 -0.33 1.48
C SER A 197 -5.87 -1.75 0.95
N ARG A 198 -4.94 -1.92 0.00
CA ARG A 198 -4.61 -3.19 -0.65
C ARG A 198 -3.11 -3.30 -0.94
N LEU A 199 -2.61 -4.52 -0.94
CA LEU A 199 -1.33 -4.89 -1.58
C LEU A 199 -1.64 -5.69 -2.84
N PHE A 200 -0.86 -5.47 -3.90
CA PHE A 200 -1.05 -6.11 -5.21
C PHE A 200 -2.42 -5.82 -5.84
N GLY A 201 -2.69 -6.49 -6.97
CA GLY A 201 -3.88 -6.26 -7.77
C GLY A 201 -3.78 -5.01 -8.62
N TYR A 202 -4.92 -4.36 -8.88
CA TYR A 202 -5.03 -3.20 -9.76
C TYR A 202 -5.08 -1.85 -9.01
N PRO A 203 -4.60 -0.75 -9.62
CA PRO A 203 -3.75 -0.74 -10.81
C PRO A 203 -2.46 -1.50 -10.51
N TYR A 204 -1.89 -2.20 -11.50
CA TYR A 204 -0.67 -2.98 -11.30
C TYR A 204 0.43 -2.06 -10.77
N MET A 205 0.68 -2.12 -9.46
CA MET A 205 1.89 -1.57 -8.88
C MET A 205 2.94 -2.66 -8.98
N GLU A 206 3.82 -2.55 -9.97
CA GLU A 206 5.08 -3.27 -9.97
C GLU A 206 5.93 -2.72 -8.83
N VAL A 207 5.94 -3.44 -7.71
CA VAL A 207 6.88 -3.16 -6.62
C VAL A 207 8.16 -3.93 -6.92
N GLU A 208 9.07 -3.34 -7.69
CA GLU A 208 10.42 -3.87 -7.84
C GLU A 208 11.22 -3.62 -6.55
N VAL A 209 11.27 -4.62 -5.68
CA VAL A 209 12.02 -4.55 -4.41
C VAL A 209 13.55 -4.54 -4.66
N ASP A 210 14.01 -5.04 -5.81
CA ASP A 210 15.43 -5.27 -6.11
C ASP A 210 16.13 -4.14 -6.90
N ASN A 211 15.39 -3.15 -7.40
CA ASN A 211 15.93 -1.98 -8.12
C ASN A 211 15.79 -0.65 -7.36
N TRP A 212 15.30 -0.70 -6.11
CA TRP A 212 15.36 0.49 -5.27
C TRP A 212 16.83 0.86 -5.06
N PRO A 213 17.24 2.13 -5.16
CA PRO A 213 18.58 2.51 -4.75
C PRO A 213 18.72 2.13 -3.28
N LEU A 214 19.34 0.97 -3.05
CA LEU A 214 19.99 0.64 -1.79
C LEU A 214 21.07 1.70 -1.64
N LEU A 215 20.69 2.82 -1.04
CA LEU A 215 21.66 3.73 -0.45
C LEU A 215 22.31 2.92 0.66
N GLN A 216 23.53 2.47 0.35
CA GLN A 216 24.45 1.80 1.26
C GLN A 216 24.65 2.62 2.54
#